data_AF-A0AB34IID6-F1
#
_entry.id   AF-A0AB34IID6-F1
#
_cell.length_a   1.000
_cell.length_b   1.000
_cell.length_c   1.000
_cell.angle_alpha   90.00
_cell.angle_beta   90.00
_cell.angle_gamma   90.00
#
_symmetry.space_group_name_H-M   'P 1'
#
loop_
_entity.id
_entity.type
_entity.pdbx_description
1 polymer ?
#
loop_
_entity_poly.entity_id
_entity_poly.type
_entity_poly.pdbx_seq_one_letter_code
_entity_poly.pdbx_strand_id
1 'polypeptide(L)'
;MALARLEAVHAARLALPADNDASLPAARARLAESLHALLLELGPAPPAPPPPPHASADASLAPHSLPLRTPLLHALPLPALHPALAALPLLLEATRRHLAAASPAAAAQLLLRLQSNLDGCAEARALRGVREVLSALLGHGRFKRELGGVDLPAPTKKAVRTAANCAERRAAALEAEGRGGGGGGGGGGGGGGGGGRAVAREMERDVRVEDAEREEARASAGVAAIDALFDEAMRVKAAGKGKR
;
A
#
# COMPACT_ATOMS: atom_id res chain seq x y z
N MET A 1 18.12 15.50 13.35
CA MET A 1 18.15 14.03 13.53
C MET A 1 17.95 13.30 12.19
N ALA A 2 17.15 13.85 11.26
CA ALA A 2 16.86 13.23 9.96
C ALA A 2 18.12 12.90 9.13
N LEU A 3 19.17 13.72 9.22
CA LEU A 3 20.46 13.44 8.58
C LEU A 3 21.07 12.13 9.08
N ALA A 4 21.09 11.90 10.40
CA ALA A 4 21.62 10.66 10.99
C ALA A 4 20.79 9.43 10.58
N ARG A 5 19.47 9.57 10.42
CA ARG A 5 18.61 8.50 9.87
C ARG A 5 18.89 8.24 8.39
N LEU A 6 19.11 9.29 7.61
CA LEU A 6 19.49 9.17 6.20
C LEU A 6 20.84 8.44 6.05
N GLU A 7 21.84 8.79 6.88
CA GLU A 7 23.11 8.09 6.95
C GLU A 7 22.94 6.62 7.34
N ALA A 8 22.05 6.30 8.29
CA ALA A 8 21.73 4.92 8.65
C ALA A 8 21.13 4.13 7.48
N VAL A 9 20.24 4.74 6.69
CA VAL A 9 19.70 4.11 5.46
C VAL A 9 20.82 3.84 4.45
N HIS A 10 21.73 4.79 4.25
CA HIS A 10 22.88 4.60 3.35
C HIS A 10 23.82 3.50 3.84
N ALA A 11 24.13 3.46 5.13
CA ALA A 11 24.95 2.41 5.73
C ALA A 11 24.29 1.03 5.59
N ALA A 12 23.00 0.90 5.90
CA ALA A 12 22.27 -0.35 5.74
C ALA A 12 22.20 -0.82 4.28
N ARG A 13 22.10 0.12 3.33
CA ARG A 13 22.13 -0.18 1.89
C ARG A 13 23.50 -0.69 1.44
N LEU A 14 24.58 -0.05 1.89
CA LEU A 14 25.95 -0.46 1.55
C LEU A 14 26.33 -1.81 2.17
N ALA A 15 25.67 -2.20 3.27
CA ALA A 15 25.84 -3.50 3.91
C ALA A 15 25.05 -4.64 3.23
N LEU A 16 24.29 -4.37 2.16
CA LEU A 16 23.62 -5.43 1.41
C LEU A 16 24.66 -6.31 0.70
N PRO A 17 24.61 -7.65 0.86
CA PRO A 17 25.50 -8.55 0.13
C PRO A 17 25.18 -8.50 -1.37
N ALA A 18 26.21 -8.65 -2.21
CA ALA A 18 26.08 -8.64 -3.67
C ALA A 18 25.36 -9.89 -4.21
N ASP A 19 25.47 -11.01 -3.50
CA ASP A 19 24.92 -12.31 -3.89
C ASP A 19 23.75 -12.74 -2.99
N ASN A 20 23.07 -13.83 -3.40
CA ASN A 20 22.06 -14.53 -2.61
C ASN A 20 22.67 -15.24 -1.38
N ASP A 21 23.40 -14.48 -0.58
CA ASP A 21 23.96 -14.87 0.70
C ASP A 21 22.81 -15.16 1.68
N ALA A 22 23.00 -16.13 2.58
CA ALA A 22 22.06 -16.46 3.63
C ALA A 22 21.72 -15.27 4.55
N SER A 23 22.59 -14.25 4.61
CA SER A 23 22.41 -13.01 5.35
C SER A 23 21.53 -11.96 4.64
N LEU A 24 21.23 -12.12 3.34
CA LEU A 24 20.47 -11.15 2.55
C LEU A 24 19.08 -10.80 3.16
N PRO A 25 18.28 -11.75 3.67
CA PRO A 25 17.00 -11.42 4.31
C PRO A 25 17.17 -10.51 5.54
N ALA A 26 18.18 -10.78 6.38
CA ALA A 26 18.46 -9.97 7.57
C ALA A 26 18.94 -8.56 7.19
N ALA A 27 19.79 -8.43 6.17
CA ALA A 27 20.25 -7.14 5.67
C ALA A 27 19.09 -6.31 5.09
N ARG A 28 18.17 -6.95 4.33
CA ARG A 28 16.95 -6.30 3.83
C ARG A 28 16.02 -5.85 4.94
N ALA A 29 15.88 -6.64 6.00
CA ALA A 29 15.08 -6.27 7.16
C ALA A 29 15.64 -5.01 7.86
N ARG A 30 16.96 -4.95 8.08
CA ARG A 30 17.64 -3.77 8.65
C ARG A 30 17.49 -2.52 7.77
N LEU A 31 17.57 -2.68 6.45
CA LEU A 31 17.34 -1.59 5.51
C LEU A 31 15.89 -1.08 5.59
N ALA A 32 14.91 -1.99 5.66
CA ALA A 32 13.51 -1.62 5.84
C ALA A 32 13.27 -0.89 7.16
N GLU A 33 13.83 -1.39 8.26
CA GLU A 33 13.76 -0.74 9.58
C GLU A 33 14.34 0.67 9.55
N SER A 34 15.53 0.84 8.96
CA SER A 34 16.19 2.14 8.83
C SER A 34 15.37 3.12 7.98
N LEU A 35 14.80 2.65 6.86
CA LEU A 35 13.94 3.46 6.00
C LEU A 35 12.66 3.86 6.73
N HIS A 36 11.99 2.93 7.42
CA HIS A 36 10.77 3.23 8.18
C HIS A 36 11.04 4.23 9.31
N ALA A 37 12.17 4.10 10.02
CA ALA A 37 12.58 5.06 11.04
C ALA A 37 12.79 6.46 10.46
N LEU A 38 13.43 6.58 9.29
CA LEU A 38 13.57 7.85 8.58
C LEU A 38 12.20 8.42 8.18
N LEU A 39 11.31 7.60 7.61
CA LEU A 39 9.97 8.04 7.20
C LEU A 39 9.11 8.49 8.38
N LEU A 40 9.19 7.82 9.54
CA LEU A 40 8.52 8.27 10.76
C LEU A 40 9.03 9.64 11.21
N GLU A 41 10.35 9.86 11.14
CA GLU A 41 10.94 11.14 11.53
C GLU A 41 10.58 12.29 10.56
N LEU A 42 10.47 11.99 9.26
CA LEU A 42 9.98 12.91 8.24
C LEU A 42 8.44 13.09 8.27
N GLY A 43 7.73 12.23 8.99
CA GLY A 43 6.27 12.13 9.04
C GLY A 43 5.48 13.35 9.52
N PRO A 44 5.99 14.28 10.37
CA PRO A 44 5.24 15.48 10.66
C PRO A 44 5.12 16.32 9.39
N ALA A 45 3.96 16.21 8.73
CA ALA A 45 3.51 17.02 7.60
C ALA A 45 3.93 18.49 7.76
N PRO A 46 4.86 18.95 6.93
CA PRO A 46 5.21 20.35 6.87
C PRO A 46 4.12 21.13 6.12
N PRO A 47 3.95 22.43 6.39
CA PRO A 47 3.22 23.30 5.47
C PRO A 47 3.88 23.24 4.09
N ALA A 48 3.10 23.26 3.01
CA ALA A 48 3.67 23.39 1.67
C ALA A 48 4.30 24.80 1.53
N PRO A 49 5.54 24.94 1.02
CA PRO A 49 6.41 23.94 0.37
C PRO A 49 7.17 22.99 1.34
N PRO A 50 7.55 21.77 0.90
CA PRO A 50 8.28 20.82 1.74
C PRO A 50 9.60 21.45 2.21
N PRO A 51 9.98 21.25 3.47
CA PRO A 51 11.13 21.88 4.06
C PRO A 51 12.39 21.20 3.49
N PRO A 52 13.56 21.86 3.62
CA PRO A 52 14.83 21.36 3.10
C PRO A 52 15.13 19.87 3.39
N PRO A 53 14.84 19.30 4.58
CA PRO A 53 15.17 17.90 4.85
C PRO A 53 14.39 16.91 3.98
N HIS A 54 13.14 17.19 3.61
CA HIS A 54 12.36 16.29 2.73
C HIS A 54 12.94 16.29 1.32
N ALA A 55 13.19 17.47 0.75
CA ALA A 55 13.77 17.59 -0.59
C ALA A 55 15.16 16.94 -0.68
N SER A 56 15.99 17.14 0.35
CA SER A 56 17.32 16.52 0.43
C SER A 56 17.26 15.01 0.57
N ALA A 57 16.38 14.48 1.43
CA ALA A 57 16.18 13.05 1.59
C ALA A 57 15.64 12.39 0.30
N ASP A 58 14.66 13.02 -0.35
CA ASP A 58 14.07 12.52 -1.60
C ASP A 58 15.12 12.45 -2.73
N ALA A 59 15.87 13.55 -2.92
CA ALA A 59 16.95 13.61 -3.92
C ALA A 59 18.09 12.61 -3.62
N SER A 60 18.40 12.37 -2.35
CA SER A 60 19.45 11.43 -1.95
C SER A 60 19.05 9.97 -2.11
N LEU A 61 17.79 9.62 -1.88
CA LEU A 61 17.31 8.24 -1.92
C LEU A 61 16.81 7.81 -3.30
N ALA A 62 16.26 8.72 -4.11
CA ALA A 62 15.69 8.40 -5.42
C ALA A 62 16.64 7.66 -6.38
N PRO A 63 17.94 8.03 -6.51
CA PRO A 63 18.90 7.29 -7.33
C PRO A 63 19.12 5.84 -6.87
N HIS A 64 18.76 5.52 -5.63
CA HIS A 64 18.93 4.22 -5.00
C HIS A 64 17.60 3.48 -4.80
N SER A 65 16.58 3.82 -5.57
CA SER A 65 15.25 3.20 -5.49
C SER A 65 15.25 1.68 -5.68
N LEU A 66 16.12 1.12 -6.55
CA LEU A 66 16.17 -0.32 -6.81
C LEU A 66 16.46 -1.17 -5.55
N PRO A 67 17.56 -0.93 -4.79
CA PRO A 67 17.77 -1.57 -3.48
C PRO A 67 16.64 -1.32 -2.48
N LEU A 68 15.96 -0.17 -2.57
CA LEU A 68 14.87 0.23 -1.69
C LEU A 68 13.51 -0.34 -2.10
N ARG A 69 13.41 -1.06 -3.23
CA ARG A 69 12.14 -1.60 -3.76
C ARG A 69 11.32 -2.33 -2.70
N THR A 70 11.92 -3.32 -2.05
CA THR A 70 11.23 -4.14 -1.04
C THR A 70 10.85 -3.30 0.19
N PRO A 71 11.76 -2.54 0.83
CA PRO A 71 11.41 -1.57 1.87
C PRO A 71 10.25 -0.63 1.52
N LEU A 72 10.28 0.02 0.35
CA LEU A 72 9.26 0.98 -0.08
C LEU A 72 7.89 0.32 -0.24
N LEU A 73 7.84 -0.88 -0.83
CA LEU A 73 6.60 -1.64 -0.95
C LEU A 73 6.07 -2.11 0.41
N HIS A 74 6.94 -2.44 1.36
CA HIS A 74 6.55 -2.79 2.73
C HIS A 74 6.16 -1.59 3.60
N ALA A 75 6.49 -0.36 3.19
CA ALA A 75 5.99 0.85 3.82
C ALA A 75 4.51 1.14 3.44
N LEU A 76 4.05 0.69 2.27
CA LEU A 76 2.68 0.94 1.79
C LEU A 76 1.57 0.40 2.71
N PRO A 77 1.72 -0.74 3.40
CA PRO A 77 0.72 -1.15 4.37
C PRO A 77 0.68 -0.33 5.66
N LEU A 78 1.61 0.60 5.90
CA LEU A 78 1.77 1.27 7.20
C LEU A 78 1.25 2.73 7.16
N PRO A 79 0.02 3.03 7.63
CA PRO A 79 -0.58 4.37 7.50
C PRO A 79 0.29 5.50 8.06
N ALA A 80 0.99 5.26 9.17
CA ALA A 80 1.86 6.24 9.83
C ALA A 80 3.01 6.76 8.94
N LEU A 81 3.42 6.01 7.92
CA LEU A 81 4.52 6.40 7.01
C LEU A 81 4.06 7.25 5.83
N HIS A 82 2.75 7.28 5.55
CA HIS A 82 2.21 7.91 4.34
C HIS A 82 2.37 9.43 4.30
N PRO A 83 2.25 10.18 5.42
CA PRO A 83 2.53 11.62 5.42
C PRO A 83 3.94 11.96 4.91
N ALA A 84 4.95 11.17 5.29
CA ALA A 84 6.31 11.34 4.77
C ALA A 84 6.41 10.97 3.30
N LEU A 85 5.85 9.82 2.89
CA LEU A 85 5.86 9.40 1.49
C LEU A 85 5.18 10.42 0.55
N ALA A 86 4.08 11.04 0.99
CA ALA A 86 3.40 12.10 0.23
C ALA A 86 4.30 13.33 0.01
N ALA A 87 5.22 13.59 0.93
CA ALA A 87 6.18 14.69 0.87
C ALA A 87 7.48 14.35 0.10
N LEU A 88 7.64 13.11 -0.39
CA LEU A 88 8.82 12.60 -1.10
C LEU A 88 8.43 12.17 -2.53
N PRO A 89 8.17 13.12 -3.45
CA PRO A 89 7.61 12.82 -4.76
C PRO A 89 8.46 11.90 -5.65
N LEU A 90 9.79 11.96 -5.60
CA LEU A 90 10.66 11.11 -6.41
C LEU A 90 10.62 9.66 -5.91
N LEU A 91 10.65 9.44 -4.60
CA LEU A 91 10.48 8.11 -4.00
C LEU A 91 9.05 7.57 -4.19
N LEU A 92 8.04 8.43 -4.13
CA LEU A 92 6.66 8.02 -4.39
C LEU A 92 6.48 7.54 -5.84
N GLU A 93 7.13 8.20 -6.80
CA GLU A 93 7.20 7.71 -8.17
C GLU A 93 7.92 6.37 -8.28
N ALA A 94 9.08 6.23 -7.64
CA ALA A 94 9.80 4.97 -7.65
C ALA A 94 8.94 3.85 -7.09
N THR A 95 8.22 4.11 -6.01
CA THR A 95 7.25 3.18 -5.39
C THR A 95 6.14 2.81 -6.38
N ARG A 96 5.60 3.77 -7.13
CA ARG A 96 4.61 3.53 -8.20
C ARG A 96 5.16 2.60 -9.28
N ARG A 97 6.39 2.84 -9.76
CA ARG A 97 7.06 1.99 -10.77
C ARG A 97 7.31 0.59 -10.24
N HIS A 98 7.76 0.47 -9.00
CA HIS A 98 7.97 -0.83 -8.34
C HIS A 98 6.67 -1.61 -8.16
N LEU A 99 5.56 -0.91 -7.86
CA LEU A 99 4.24 -1.49 -7.76
C LEU A 99 3.69 -1.92 -9.13
N ALA A 100 3.94 -1.13 -10.18
CA ALA A 100 3.59 -1.48 -11.56
C ALA A 100 4.37 -2.72 -12.06
N ALA A 101 5.62 -2.87 -11.63
CA ALA A 101 6.47 -4.02 -11.95
C ALA A 101 6.31 -5.22 -10.99
N ALA A 102 5.45 -5.11 -9.96
CA ALA A 102 5.12 -6.23 -9.09
C ALA A 102 4.09 -7.15 -9.76
N SER A 103 4.06 -8.43 -9.36
CA SER A 103 2.98 -9.30 -9.81
C SER A 103 1.64 -8.79 -9.29
N PRO A 104 0.53 -8.95 -10.04
CA PRO A 104 -0.78 -8.52 -9.59
C PRO A 104 -1.17 -9.10 -8.22
N ALA A 105 -0.80 -10.36 -7.95
CA ALA A 105 -1.05 -11.03 -6.68
C ALA A 105 -0.30 -10.36 -5.51
N ALA A 106 1.00 -10.06 -5.69
CA ALA A 106 1.79 -9.40 -4.64
C ALA A 106 1.28 -7.97 -4.37
N ALA A 107 0.94 -7.23 -5.42
CA ALA A 107 0.37 -5.89 -5.28
C ALA A 107 -0.98 -5.92 -4.55
N ALA A 108 -1.86 -6.87 -4.90
CA ALA A 108 -3.14 -7.05 -4.22
C ALA A 108 -2.98 -7.38 -2.73
N GLN A 109 -2.06 -8.29 -2.38
CA GLN A 109 -1.77 -8.63 -0.99
C GLN A 109 -1.27 -7.44 -0.17
N LEU A 110 -0.39 -6.60 -0.74
CA LEU A 110 0.07 -5.38 -0.07
C LEU A 110 -1.10 -4.41 0.20
N LEU A 111 -1.98 -4.22 -0.78
CA LEU A 111 -3.14 -3.32 -0.67
C LEU A 111 -4.24 -3.87 0.25
N LEU A 112 -4.37 -5.19 0.36
CA LEU A 112 -5.25 -5.84 1.33
C LEU A 112 -4.73 -5.62 2.76
N ARG A 113 -3.42 -5.75 2.99
CA ARG A 113 -2.79 -5.42 4.27
C ARG A 113 -2.94 -3.94 4.64
N LEU A 114 -2.84 -3.04 3.66
CA LEU A 114 -3.15 -1.64 3.88
C LEU A 114 -4.60 -1.49 4.37
N GLN A 115 -5.57 -2.10 3.69
CA GLN A 115 -6.98 -2.03 4.08
C GLN A 115 -7.22 -2.48 5.52
N SER A 116 -6.67 -3.62 5.95
CA SER A 116 -6.82 -4.06 7.35
C SER A 116 -6.24 -3.07 8.35
N ASN A 117 -5.13 -2.41 8.00
CA ASN A 117 -4.49 -1.41 8.86
C ASN A 117 -5.24 -0.07 8.88
N LEU A 118 -6.05 0.22 7.85
CA LEU A 118 -6.89 1.43 7.83
C LEU A 118 -8.04 1.35 8.82
N ASP A 119 -8.62 0.16 9.02
CA ASP A 119 -9.71 -0.04 9.96
C ASP A 119 -9.29 0.31 11.40
N GLY A 120 -8.05 -0.01 11.78
CA GLY A 120 -7.45 0.33 13.07
C GLY A 120 -6.86 1.73 13.16
N CYS A 121 -6.83 2.51 12.06
CA CYS A 121 -6.24 3.83 12.06
C CYS A 121 -7.15 4.84 12.76
N ALA A 122 -6.65 5.48 13.81
CA ALA A 122 -7.36 6.52 14.58
C ALA A 122 -6.88 7.95 14.27
N GLU A 123 -5.81 8.10 13.49
CA GLU A 123 -5.22 9.40 13.20
C GLU A 123 -5.70 9.95 11.85
N ALA A 124 -6.53 10.99 11.89
CA ALA A 124 -7.06 11.64 10.69
C ALA A 124 -5.94 12.15 9.75
N ARG A 125 -4.80 12.57 10.31
CA ARG A 125 -3.62 12.99 9.55
C ARG A 125 -3.02 11.85 8.75
N ALA A 126 -2.86 10.67 9.36
CA ALA A 126 -2.33 9.49 8.67
C ALA A 126 -3.26 9.09 7.51
N LEU A 127 -4.58 9.13 7.71
CA LEU A 127 -5.55 8.86 6.64
C LEU A 127 -5.48 9.86 5.50
N ARG A 128 -5.26 11.15 5.77
CA ARG A 128 -5.01 12.15 4.73
C ARG A 128 -3.76 11.82 3.91
N GLY A 129 -2.66 11.48 4.58
CA GLY A 129 -1.43 11.03 3.92
C GLY A 129 -1.68 9.79 3.04
N VAL A 130 -2.46 8.82 3.55
CA VAL A 130 -2.84 7.63 2.76
C VAL A 130 -3.60 8.02 1.50
N ARG A 131 -4.60 8.90 1.60
CA ARG A 131 -5.37 9.38 0.43
C ARG A 131 -4.46 10.02 -0.60
N GLU A 132 -3.56 10.91 -0.18
CA GLU A 132 -2.61 11.59 -1.08
C GLU A 132 -1.70 10.60 -1.82
N VAL A 133 -1.11 9.64 -1.08
CA VAL A 133 -0.28 8.57 -1.67
C VAL A 133 -1.07 7.72 -2.65
N LEU A 134 -2.26 7.25 -2.28
CA LEU A 134 -3.08 6.40 -3.15
C LEU A 134 -3.56 7.15 -4.41
N SER A 135 -3.91 8.44 -4.29
CA SER A 135 -4.22 9.30 -5.43
C SER A 135 -3.02 9.46 -6.37
N ALA A 136 -1.81 9.66 -5.82
CA ALA A 136 -0.58 9.75 -6.61
C ALA A 136 -0.25 8.42 -7.31
N LEU A 137 -0.42 7.28 -6.63
CA LEU A 137 -0.22 5.95 -7.22
C LEU A 137 -1.17 5.67 -8.38
N LEU A 138 -2.42 6.17 -8.31
CA LEU A 138 -3.38 6.10 -9.42
C LEU A 138 -3.03 7.00 -10.61
N GLY A 139 -1.99 7.83 -10.49
CA GLY A 139 -1.59 8.80 -11.51
C GLY A 139 -2.49 10.02 -11.57
N HIS A 140 -3.17 10.38 -10.48
CA HIS A 140 -3.86 11.66 -10.41
C HIS A 140 -2.85 12.79 -10.12
N GLY A 141 -3.04 13.94 -10.77
CA GLY A 141 -2.26 15.17 -10.51
C GLY A 141 -0.99 15.35 -11.35
N ARG A 142 -0.09 16.22 -10.85
CA ARG A 142 1.14 16.69 -11.53
C ARG A 142 2.10 15.56 -11.94
N PHE A 143 2.11 14.49 -11.16
CA PHE A 143 3.12 13.44 -11.24
C PHE A 143 2.99 12.55 -12.48
N LYS A 144 1.81 12.41 -13.09
CA LYS A 144 1.66 11.57 -14.29
C LYS A 144 2.48 12.10 -15.47
N ARG A 145 2.53 13.42 -15.67
CA ARG A 145 3.24 14.05 -16.79
C ARG A 145 4.74 14.22 -16.52
N GLU A 146 5.10 14.62 -15.30
CA GLU A 146 6.47 14.99 -14.94
C GLU A 146 7.38 13.78 -14.73
N LEU A 147 6.83 12.62 -14.36
CA LEU A 147 7.62 11.48 -13.89
C LEU A 147 7.57 10.24 -14.79
N GLY A 148 7.16 10.40 -16.06
CA GLY A 148 7.27 9.32 -17.05
C GLY A 148 6.12 8.33 -17.08
N GLY A 149 4.98 8.64 -16.46
CA GLY A 149 3.67 8.14 -16.91
C GLY A 149 3.38 6.63 -16.81
N VAL A 150 4.13 5.83 -16.05
CA VAL A 150 3.87 4.38 -15.90
C VAL A 150 2.47 4.15 -15.32
N ASP A 151 1.56 3.55 -16.09
CA ASP A 151 0.22 3.23 -15.62
C ASP A 151 0.22 1.89 -14.85
N LEU A 152 -0.47 1.84 -13.71
CA LEU A 152 -0.65 0.60 -12.96
C LEU A 152 -1.50 -0.40 -13.76
N PRO A 153 -1.20 -1.70 -13.72
CA PRO A 153 -2.05 -2.74 -14.29
C PRO A 153 -3.50 -2.61 -13.78
N ALA A 154 -4.49 -2.90 -14.62
CA ALA A 154 -5.91 -2.81 -14.26
C ALA A 154 -6.28 -3.46 -12.92
N PRO A 155 -5.84 -4.69 -12.58
CA PRO A 155 -6.16 -5.31 -11.28
C PRO A 155 -5.55 -4.52 -10.10
N THR A 156 -4.30 -4.10 -10.23
CA THR A 156 -3.63 -3.28 -9.20
C THR A 156 -4.31 -1.93 -9.04
N LYS A 157 -4.70 -1.28 -10.15
CA LYS A 157 -5.44 -0.02 -10.13
C LYS A 157 -6.79 -0.15 -9.42
N LYS A 158 -7.52 -1.25 -9.63
CA LYS A 158 -8.77 -1.56 -8.90
C LYS A 158 -8.50 -1.67 -7.40
N ALA A 159 -7.49 -2.43 -7.00
CA ALA A 159 -7.12 -2.59 -5.59
C ALA A 159 -6.73 -1.26 -4.91
N VAL A 160 -5.96 -0.39 -5.61
CA VAL A 160 -5.59 0.93 -5.09
C VAL A 160 -6.83 1.82 -4.89
N ARG A 161 -7.79 1.80 -5.84
CA ARG A 161 -9.07 2.53 -5.68
C ARG A 161 -9.88 2.02 -4.49
N THR A 162 -9.96 0.70 -4.31
CA THR A 162 -10.67 0.11 -3.17
C THR A 162 -10.04 0.59 -1.84
N ALA A 163 -8.71 0.55 -1.72
CA ALA A 163 -8.00 1.06 -0.56
C ALA A 163 -8.26 2.56 -0.33
N ALA A 164 -8.29 3.36 -1.40
CA ALA A 164 -8.55 4.80 -1.33
C ALA A 164 -9.95 5.10 -0.81
N ASN A 165 -10.96 4.39 -1.31
CA ASN A 165 -12.34 4.50 -0.83
C ASN A 165 -12.46 4.06 0.65
N CYS A 166 -11.71 3.03 1.08
CA CYS A 166 -11.65 2.65 2.49
C CYS A 166 -11.07 3.78 3.36
N ALA A 167 -9.93 4.34 2.96
CA ALA A 167 -9.30 5.44 3.68
C ALA A 167 -10.22 6.67 3.77
N GLU A 168 -10.96 6.98 2.70
CA GLU A 168 -11.92 8.08 2.67
C GLU A 168 -13.10 7.86 3.62
N ARG A 169 -13.73 6.68 3.60
CA ARG A 169 -14.80 6.33 4.54
C ARG A 169 -14.33 6.40 6.00
N ARG A 170 -13.13 5.89 6.29
CA ARG A 170 -12.57 5.92 7.64
C ARG A 170 -12.29 7.36 8.09
N ALA A 171 -11.75 8.20 7.20
CA ALA A 171 -11.50 9.61 7.51
C ALA A 171 -12.81 10.35 7.81
N ALA A 172 -13.85 10.14 7.00
CA ALA A 172 -15.17 10.72 7.23
C ALA A 172 -15.77 10.27 8.57
N ALA A 173 -15.60 9.00 8.96
CA ALA A 173 -16.05 8.50 10.25
C ALA A 173 -15.36 9.20 11.43
N LEU A 174 -14.03 9.34 11.39
CA LEU A 174 -13.28 10.06 12.44
C LEU A 174 -13.65 11.55 12.51
N GLU A 175 -13.90 12.20 11.36
CA GLU A 175 -14.35 13.59 11.34
C GLU A 175 -15.75 13.76 11.95
N ALA A 176 -16.65 12.80 11.74
CA ALA A 176 -17.97 12.79 12.35
C ALA A 176 -17.89 12.57 13.88
N GLU A 177 -17.04 11.66 14.34
CA GLU A 177 -16.77 11.42 15.77
C GLU A 177 -16.17 12.66 16.45
N GLY A 178 -15.22 13.34 15.79
CA GLY A 178 -14.51 14.49 16.35
C GLY A 178 -15.33 15.79 16.46
N ARG A 179 -16.42 15.94 15.71
CA ARG A 179 -17.31 17.12 15.81
C ARG A 179 -18.17 17.15 17.07
N GLY A 180 -18.03 16.13 17.93
CA GLY A 180 -18.85 15.96 19.12
C GLY A 180 -20.26 15.59 18.70
N GLY A 181 -20.84 14.59 19.36
CA GLY A 181 -22.25 14.23 19.22
C GLY A 181 -23.19 15.33 19.71
N GLY A 182 -23.12 16.53 19.11
CA GLY A 182 -24.13 17.55 19.19
C GLY A 182 -25.36 17.02 18.47
N GLY A 183 -26.29 16.52 19.28
CA GLY A 183 -27.54 15.91 18.85
C GLY A 183 -28.29 16.74 17.81
N GLY A 184 -28.91 16.00 16.89
CA GLY A 184 -29.88 16.45 15.91
C GLY A 184 -30.22 15.20 15.09
N GLY A 185 -31.15 14.34 15.48
CA GLY A 185 -32.46 14.72 15.98
C GLY A 185 -33.28 15.26 14.82
N GLY A 186 -33.96 14.38 14.10
CA GLY A 186 -35.18 14.72 13.35
C GLY A 186 -35.03 15.08 11.87
N GLY A 187 -36.01 14.60 11.09
CA GLY A 187 -36.25 14.92 9.68
C GLY A 187 -35.95 13.73 8.78
N GLY A 188 -36.86 12.79 8.51
CA GLY A 188 -38.28 13.00 8.25
C GLY A 188 -38.46 13.54 6.82
N GLY A 189 -38.90 12.66 5.91
CA GLY A 189 -39.21 12.98 4.50
C GLY A 189 -38.72 11.85 3.60
N GLY A 190 -39.52 10.91 3.09
CA GLY A 190 -40.91 11.03 2.69
C GLY A 190 -40.96 11.38 1.19
N GLY A 191 -41.29 10.39 0.36
CA GLY A 191 -41.40 10.48 -1.11
C GLY A 191 -40.70 9.27 -1.74
N GLY A 192 -41.36 8.16 -2.04
CA GLY A 192 -42.64 8.04 -2.73
C GLY A 192 -42.36 7.78 -4.20
N GLY A 193 -42.57 6.55 -4.67
CA GLY A 193 -42.61 6.26 -6.11
C GLY A 193 -41.99 4.92 -6.52
N GLY A 194 -42.85 3.96 -6.87
CA GLY A 194 -42.54 2.94 -7.88
C GLY A 194 -42.19 1.56 -7.32
N GLY A 195 -43.20 0.70 -7.24
CA GLY A 195 -43.07 -0.73 -6.98
C GLY A 195 -42.07 -1.41 -7.93
N GLY A 196 -41.27 -2.32 -7.37
CA GLY A 196 -40.28 -3.12 -8.12
C GLY A 196 -39.06 -3.55 -7.31
N ARG A 197 -38.90 -3.10 -6.05
CA ARG A 197 -37.66 -3.26 -5.27
C ARG A 197 -37.60 -4.48 -4.33
N ALA A 198 -38.62 -5.32 -4.26
CA ALA A 198 -38.51 -6.58 -3.50
C ALA A 198 -37.56 -7.56 -4.20
N VAL A 199 -37.73 -7.74 -5.52
CA VAL A 199 -36.88 -8.63 -6.35
C VAL A 199 -35.45 -8.08 -6.50
N ALA A 200 -35.29 -6.75 -6.57
CA ALA A 200 -33.97 -6.14 -6.69
C ALA A 200 -33.08 -6.31 -5.45
N ARG A 201 -33.67 -6.38 -4.24
CA ARG A 201 -32.89 -6.60 -3.00
C ARG A 201 -32.49 -8.06 -2.79
N GLU A 202 -33.28 -9.01 -3.30
CA GLU A 202 -32.87 -10.43 -3.34
C GLU A 202 -31.76 -10.63 -4.37
N MET A 203 -31.90 -10.12 -5.60
CA MET A 203 -30.82 -10.20 -6.61
C MET A 203 -29.52 -9.54 -6.14
N GLU A 204 -29.58 -8.40 -5.43
CA GLU A 204 -28.37 -7.74 -4.92
C GLU A 204 -27.69 -8.50 -3.77
N ARG A 205 -28.45 -9.32 -3.01
CA ARG A 205 -27.86 -10.25 -2.04
C ARG A 205 -27.25 -11.47 -2.74
N ASP A 206 -27.95 -12.03 -3.72
CA ASP A 206 -27.49 -13.23 -4.43
C ASP A 206 -26.21 -12.97 -5.22
N VAL A 207 -26.08 -11.82 -5.88
CA VAL A 207 -24.85 -11.44 -6.60
C VAL A 207 -23.66 -11.26 -5.65
N ARG A 208 -23.88 -10.79 -4.41
CA ARG A 208 -22.80 -10.66 -3.42
C ARG A 208 -22.33 -12.01 -2.87
N VAL A 209 -23.24 -12.97 -2.75
CA VAL A 209 -22.90 -14.34 -2.36
C VAL A 209 -22.15 -15.04 -3.50
N GLU A 210 -22.63 -14.95 -4.74
CA GLU A 210 -21.93 -15.53 -5.90
C GLU A 210 -20.53 -14.93 -6.13
N ASP A 211 -20.36 -13.62 -5.92
CA ASP A 211 -19.04 -12.98 -6.03
C ASP A 211 -18.11 -13.41 -4.88
N ALA A 212 -18.63 -13.58 -3.66
CA ALA A 212 -17.87 -14.10 -2.53
C ALA A 212 -17.44 -15.55 -2.76
N GLU A 213 -18.33 -16.41 -3.27
CA GLU A 213 -18.02 -17.80 -3.62
C GLU A 213 -17.01 -17.89 -4.78
N ARG A 214 -17.11 -17.02 -5.80
CA ARG A 214 -16.10 -16.93 -6.87
C ARG A 214 -14.75 -16.45 -6.34
N GLU A 215 -14.74 -15.51 -5.41
CA GLU A 215 -13.50 -15.01 -4.81
C GLU A 215 -12.85 -16.07 -3.92
N GLU A 216 -13.63 -16.80 -3.14
CA GLU A 216 -13.17 -17.96 -2.36
C GLU A 216 -12.65 -19.08 -3.27
N ALA A 217 -13.33 -19.39 -4.37
CA ALA A 217 -12.88 -20.39 -5.35
C ALA A 217 -11.56 -19.97 -6.03
N ARG A 218 -11.38 -18.68 -6.35
CA ARG A 218 -10.11 -18.16 -6.87
C ARG A 218 -9.00 -18.19 -5.83
N ALA A 219 -9.30 -17.87 -4.57
CA ALA A 219 -8.35 -17.94 -3.48
C ALA A 219 -7.90 -19.40 -3.24
N SER A 220 -8.85 -20.34 -3.19
CA SER A 220 -8.59 -21.77 -3.05
C SER A 220 -7.74 -22.32 -4.22
N ALA A 221 -8.07 -21.97 -5.46
CA ALA A 221 -7.28 -22.36 -6.63
C ALA A 221 -5.85 -21.75 -6.58
N GLY A 222 -5.70 -20.53 -6.08
CA GLY A 222 -4.41 -19.88 -5.89
C GLY A 222 -3.54 -20.59 -4.85
N VAL A 223 -4.13 -21.01 -3.71
CA VAL A 223 -3.43 -21.78 -2.67
C VAL A 223 -3.00 -23.13 -3.21
N ALA A 224 -3.89 -23.86 -3.89
CA ALA A 224 -3.57 -25.15 -4.50
C ALA A 224 -2.42 -25.06 -5.55
N ALA A 225 -2.37 -23.98 -6.32
CA ALA A 225 -1.29 -23.75 -7.29
C ALA A 225 0.06 -23.47 -6.60
N ILE A 226 0.05 -22.75 -5.47
CA ILE A 226 1.27 -22.51 -4.67
C ILE A 226 1.76 -23.81 -4.03
N ASP A 227 0.86 -24.61 -3.48
CA ASP A 227 1.19 -25.91 -2.89
C ASP A 227 1.77 -26.87 -3.94
N ALA A 228 1.20 -26.90 -5.15
CA ALA A 228 1.72 -27.71 -6.25
C ALA A 228 3.15 -27.28 -6.67
N LEU A 229 3.42 -25.97 -6.75
CA LEU A 229 4.75 -25.44 -7.03
C LEU A 229 5.76 -25.80 -5.93
N PHE A 230 5.33 -25.80 -4.67
CA PHE A 230 6.16 -26.18 -3.54
C PHE A 230 6.51 -27.67 -3.57
N ASP A 231 5.52 -28.53 -3.81
CA ASP A 231 5.71 -29.98 -3.95
C ASP A 231 6.66 -30.32 -5.10
N GLU A 232 6.53 -29.63 -6.24
CA GLU A 232 7.43 -29.82 -7.37
C GLU A 232 8.87 -29.38 -7.06
N ALA A 233 9.04 -28.22 -6.41
CA ALA A 233 10.35 -27.76 -5.96
C ALA A 233 11.01 -28.74 -4.97
N MET A 234 10.22 -29.32 -4.06
CA MET A 234 10.69 -30.32 -3.10
C MET A 234 11.07 -31.64 -3.78
N ARG A 235 10.32 -32.09 -4.80
CA ARG A 235 10.69 -33.25 -5.63
C ARG A 235 12.00 -33.03 -6.38
N VAL A 236 12.18 -31.88 -7.02
CA VAL A 236 13.43 -31.54 -7.74
C VAL A 236 14.62 -31.53 -6.78
N LYS A 237 14.45 -30.98 -5.57
CA LYS A 237 15.49 -30.95 -4.53
C LYS A 237 15.85 -32.36 -4.03
N ALA A 238 14.87 -33.25 -3.88
CA ALA A 238 15.09 -34.64 -3.48
C ALA A 238 15.84 -35.43 -4.57
N ALA A 239 15.46 -35.27 -5.84
CA ALA A 239 16.11 -35.94 -6.97
C ALA A 239 17.56 -35.48 -7.19
N GLY A 240 17.87 -34.22 -6.89
CA GLY A 240 19.23 -33.67 -7.02
C GLY A 240 20.23 -34.14 -5.96
N LYS A 241 19.79 -34.70 -4.83
CA LYS A 241 20.67 -35.12 -3.72
C LYS A 241 21.35 -36.48 -3.92
N GLY A 242 20.94 -37.29 -4.90
CA GLY A 242 21.46 -38.65 -5.11
C GLY A 242 22.58 -38.79 -6.15
N LYS A 243 23.08 -37.70 -6.74
CA LYS A 243 24.12 -37.72 -7.80
C LYS A 243 25.50 -37.22 -7.34
N ARG A 244 25.83 -37.34 -6.05
CA ARG A 244 27.15 -36.99 -5.53
C ARG A 244 27.80 -38.19 -4.86
#